data_AF-A0A7X3S2W0-F1
#
_entry.id   AF-A0A7X3S2W0-F1
#
_cell.length_a   1.000
_cell.length_b   1.000
_cell.length_c   1.000
_cell.angle_alpha   90.00
_cell.angle_beta   90.00
_cell.angle_gamma   90.00
#
_symmetry.space_group_name_H-M   'P 1'
#
loop_
_entity.id
_entity.type
_entity.pdbx_description
1 polymer ?
#
loop_
_entity_poly.entity_id
_entity_poly.type
_entity_poly.pdbx_seq_one_letter_code
_entity_poly.pdbx_strand_id
1 'polypeptide(L)'
;MGLRKHEDYNREIEKLRGELQSLETEMRHLYETRMKLQQSEKQNKRLAASLQEAKTQIETLRTEIAKLTAPPSSYALFCSLNDDASANVYVSGRKMRVSVHNSVASASLRKGQEVILNEALNIIEARAFDPQGQVVKLKDQLDGTRALIQLHHDEERIVELGEPLLHESLSVGDHLLYDPRSGYVIEKIPKAEIEELVIEEVPDVRYEDVGGLTKEVEQVTDAVELPFLYPDLFKEHRLTPPKGILLYGPPGCGKTMIAKAVANSISKKMRHLSGKDVRSYFLHVKGPELLNKYV
;
A
#
# COMPACT_ATOMS: atom_id res chain seq x y z
N MET A 1 39.39 -65.98 -82.19
CA MET A 1 38.23 -65.17 -81.75
C MET A 1 37.73 -65.52 -80.33
N GLY A 2 38.18 -66.63 -79.71
CA GLY A 2 37.72 -67.06 -78.37
C GLY A 2 38.41 -66.42 -77.16
N LEU A 3 39.64 -65.90 -77.30
CA LEU A 3 40.41 -65.34 -76.17
C LEU A 3 39.92 -63.94 -75.73
N ARG A 4 39.54 -63.04 -76.65
CA ARG A 4 39.00 -61.70 -76.31
C ARG A 4 37.66 -61.76 -75.59
N LYS A 5 36.75 -62.65 -76.03
CA LYS A 5 35.47 -62.87 -75.33
C LYS A 5 35.67 -63.34 -73.90
N HIS A 6 36.68 -64.15 -73.64
CA HIS A 6 36.96 -64.69 -72.31
C HIS A 6 37.51 -63.63 -71.34
N GLU A 7 38.28 -62.66 -71.83
CA GLU A 7 38.73 -61.50 -71.05
C GLU A 7 37.59 -60.51 -70.77
N ASP A 8 36.71 -60.28 -71.75
CA ASP A 8 35.53 -59.43 -71.59
C ASP A 8 34.55 -60.03 -70.56
N TYR A 9 34.29 -61.35 -70.62
CA TYR A 9 33.50 -62.05 -69.61
C TYR A 9 34.12 -62.02 -68.21
N ASN A 10 35.46 -62.12 -68.10
CA ASN A 10 36.14 -62.04 -66.80
C ASN A 10 36.06 -60.62 -66.21
N ARG A 11 36.20 -59.58 -67.02
CA ARG A 11 36.01 -58.18 -66.58
C ARG A 11 34.58 -57.90 -66.14
N GLU A 12 33.61 -58.47 -66.85
CA GLU A 12 32.20 -58.34 -66.50
C GLU A 12 31.85 -59.10 -65.20
N ILE A 13 32.45 -60.27 -64.98
CA ILE A 13 32.34 -61.01 -63.71
C ILE A 13 32.98 -60.22 -62.55
N GLU A 14 34.14 -59.60 -62.74
CA GLU A 14 34.75 -58.76 -61.69
C GLU A 14 33.93 -57.51 -61.38
N LYS A 15 33.37 -56.85 -62.41
CA LYS A 15 32.46 -55.72 -62.24
C LYS A 15 31.19 -56.13 -61.47
N LEU A 16 30.56 -57.23 -61.87
CA LEU A 16 29.38 -57.78 -61.19
C LEU A 16 29.70 -58.20 -59.75
N ARG A 17 30.88 -58.75 -59.47
CA ARG A 17 31.33 -59.06 -58.10
C ARG A 17 31.53 -57.80 -57.26
N GLY A 18 32.09 -56.73 -57.82
CA GLY A 18 32.22 -55.43 -57.16
C GLY A 18 30.86 -54.80 -56.86
N GLU A 19 29.93 -54.85 -57.81
CA GLU A 19 28.55 -54.40 -57.63
C GLU A 19 27.83 -55.23 -56.54
N LEU A 20 28.02 -56.55 -56.52
CA LEU A 20 27.46 -57.44 -55.49
C LEU A 20 28.01 -57.12 -54.10
N GLN A 21 29.32 -56.87 -53.97
CA GLN A 21 29.93 -56.45 -52.71
C GLN A 21 29.42 -55.08 -52.25
N SER A 22 29.26 -54.11 -53.16
CA SER A 22 28.67 -52.82 -52.80
C SER A 22 27.22 -52.97 -52.33
N LEU A 23 26.43 -53.79 -53.02
CA LEU A 23 25.04 -54.06 -52.66
C LEU A 23 24.93 -54.77 -51.30
N GLU A 24 25.85 -55.70 -51.01
CA GLU A 24 25.94 -56.36 -49.69
C GLU A 24 26.26 -55.37 -48.57
N THR A 25 27.17 -54.40 -48.82
CA THR A 25 27.48 -53.37 -47.83
C THR A 25 26.32 -52.39 -47.60
N GLU A 26 25.63 -51.97 -48.67
CA GLU A 26 24.43 -51.14 -48.57
C GLU A 26 23.31 -51.87 -47.84
N MET A 27 23.08 -53.15 -48.15
CA MET A 27 22.11 -53.98 -47.43
C MET A 27 22.42 -54.08 -45.94
N ARG A 28 23.69 -54.26 -45.57
CA ARG A 28 24.10 -54.28 -44.16
C ARG A 28 23.83 -52.93 -43.49
N HIS A 29 24.14 -51.82 -44.15
CA HIS A 29 23.89 -50.48 -43.63
C HIS A 29 22.40 -50.15 -43.47
N LEU A 30 21.58 -50.55 -44.44
CA LEU A 30 20.12 -50.44 -44.38
C LEU A 30 19.53 -51.26 -43.23
N TYR A 31 20.06 -52.46 -43.01
CA TYR A 31 19.65 -53.31 -41.89
C TYR A 31 19.97 -52.66 -40.54
N GLU A 32 21.18 -52.14 -40.36
CA GLU A 32 21.58 -51.44 -39.13
C GLU A 32 20.74 -50.18 -38.87
N THR A 33 20.49 -49.39 -39.92
CA THR A 33 19.68 -48.17 -39.83
C THR A 33 18.23 -48.50 -39.46
N ARG A 34 17.66 -49.56 -40.05
CA ARG A 34 16.33 -50.06 -39.70
C ARG A 34 16.24 -50.51 -38.24
N MET A 35 17.28 -51.19 -37.73
CA MET A 35 17.33 -51.59 -36.33
C MET A 35 17.42 -50.38 -35.39
N LYS A 36 18.23 -49.37 -35.72
CA LYS A 36 18.30 -48.10 -34.97
C LYS A 36 16.97 -47.36 -34.99
N LEU A 37 16.29 -47.30 -36.14
CA LEU A 37 14.97 -46.69 -36.27
C LEU A 37 13.94 -47.43 -35.39
N GLN A 38 13.89 -48.76 -35.44
CA GLN A 38 12.99 -49.53 -34.59
C GLN A 38 13.28 -49.34 -33.09
N GLN A 39 14.55 -49.24 -32.70
CA GLN A 39 14.93 -48.94 -31.33
C GLN A 39 14.48 -47.54 -30.90
N SER A 40 14.70 -46.53 -31.76
CA SER A 40 14.27 -45.15 -31.53
C SER A 40 12.75 -45.03 -31.48
N GLU A 41 12.01 -45.70 -32.36
CA GLU A 41 10.55 -45.76 -32.34
C GLU A 41 10.04 -46.39 -31.05
N LYS A 42 10.68 -47.47 -30.58
CA LYS A 42 10.34 -48.11 -29.30
C LYS A 42 10.62 -47.17 -28.11
N GLN A 43 11.73 -46.43 -28.14
CA GLN A 43 12.03 -45.42 -27.13
C GLN A 43 11.02 -44.27 -27.15
N ASN A 44 10.68 -43.76 -28.34
CA ASN A 44 9.72 -42.68 -28.49
C ASN A 44 8.31 -43.09 -28.00
N LYS A 45 7.88 -44.32 -28.32
CA LYS A 45 6.63 -44.89 -27.78
C LYS A 45 6.64 -44.96 -26.24
N ARG A 46 7.77 -45.35 -25.63
CA ARG A 46 7.92 -45.37 -24.17
C ARG A 46 7.84 -43.97 -23.57
N LEU A 47 8.57 -43.01 -24.14
CA LEU A 47 8.55 -41.62 -23.70
C LEU A 47 7.15 -41.01 -23.83
N ALA A 48 6.44 -41.28 -24.92
CA ALA A 48 5.06 -40.82 -25.12
C ALA A 48 4.12 -41.40 -24.06
N ALA A 49 4.27 -42.68 -23.71
CA ALA A 49 3.49 -43.31 -22.65
C ALA A 49 3.79 -42.67 -21.28
N SER A 50 5.07 -42.48 -20.93
CA SER A 50 5.47 -41.83 -19.68
C SER A 50 5.02 -40.37 -19.60
N LEU A 51 5.04 -39.64 -20.72
CA LEU A 51 4.52 -38.27 -20.79
C LEU A 51 3.01 -38.24 -20.53
N GLN A 52 2.27 -39.16 -21.14
CA GLN A 52 0.83 -39.27 -20.93
C GLN A 52 0.49 -39.60 -19.48
N GLU A 53 1.24 -40.51 -18.86
CA GLU A 53 1.10 -40.87 -17.45
C GLU A 53 1.39 -39.66 -16.54
N ALA A 54 2.51 -38.97 -16.75
CA ALA A 54 2.85 -37.76 -16.00
C ALA A 54 1.78 -36.66 -16.17
N LYS A 55 1.22 -36.50 -17.37
CA LYS A 55 0.12 -35.56 -17.62
C LYS A 55 -1.13 -35.92 -16.82
N THR A 56 -1.52 -37.20 -16.82
CA THR A 56 -2.67 -37.65 -16.02
C THR A 56 -2.45 -37.44 -14.52
N GLN A 57 -1.23 -37.68 -14.01
CA GLN A 57 -0.89 -37.40 -12.62
C GLN A 57 -1.02 -35.91 -12.29
N ILE A 58 -0.51 -35.02 -13.15
CA ILE A 58 -0.64 -33.57 -12.97
C ILE A 58 -2.12 -33.15 -12.94
N GLU A 59 -2.95 -33.71 -13.81
CA GLU A 59 -4.39 -33.44 -13.83
C GLU A 59 -5.06 -33.88 -12.52
N THR A 60 -4.75 -35.10 -12.02
CA THR A 60 -5.28 -35.56 -10.73
C THR A 60 -4.86 -34.66 -9.57
N LEU A 61 -3.58 -34.31 -9.46
CA LEU A 61 -3.08 -33.41 -8.42
C LEU A 61 -3.74 -32.03 -8.49
N ARG A 62 -3.96 -31.48 -9.69
CA ARG A 62 -4.67 -30.22 -9.86
C ARG A 62 -6.10 -30.27 -9.35
N THR A 63 -6.81 -31.37 -9.61
CA THR A 63 -8.18 -31.54 -9.09
C THR A 63 -8.22 -31.66 -7.57
N GLU A 64 -7.22 -32.29 -6.96
CA GLU A 64 -7.11 -32.42 -5.51
C GLU A 64 -6.78 -31.08 -4.84
N ILE A 65 -5.83 -30.31 -5.40
CA ILE A 65 -5.55 -28.94 -4.97
C ILE A 65 -6.82 -28.08 -5.06
N ALA A 66 -7.54 -28.14 -6.19
CA ALA A 66 -8.76 -27.36 -6.38
C ALA A 66 -9.85 -27.69 -5.35
N LYS A 67 -9.97 -28.96 -4.93
CA LYS A 67 -10.89 -29.37 -3.86
C LYS A 67 -10.47 -28.81 -2.51
N LEU A 68 -9.18 -28.86 -2.18
CA LEU A 68 -8.66 -28.35 -0.89
C LEU A 68 -8.73 -26.82 -0.78
N THR A 69 -8.78 -26.11 -1.90
CA THR A 69 -8.97 -24.66 -1.95
C THR A 69 -10.43 -24.26 -2.23
N ALA A 70 -11.35 -25.22 -2.35
CA ALA A 70 -12.74 -24.92 -2.63
C ALA A 70 -13.43 -24.28 -1.41
N PRO A 71 -14.36 -23.33 -1.62
CA PRO A 71 -15.20 -22.82 -0.55
C PRO A 71 -16.08 -23.92 0.06
N PRO A 72 -16.48 -23.81 1.34
CA PRO A 72 -16.36 -22.62 2.21
C PRO A 72 -14.95 -22.46 2.82
N SER A 73 -14.43 -21.23 2.77
CA SER A 73 -13.12 -20.87 3.35
C SER A 73 -13.32 -19.96 4.56
N SER A 74 -12.40 -20.06 5.52
CA SER A 74 -12.46 -19.23 6.74
C SER A 74 -11.62 -17.98 6.59
N TYR A 75 -12.10 -16.87 7.11
CA TYR A 75 -11.33 -15.63 7.18
C TYR A 75 -10.57 -15.56 8.50
N ALA A 76 -9.37 -15.01 8.44
CA ALA A 76 -8.51 -14.79 9.60
C ALA A 76 -7.74 -13.47 9.45
N LEU A 77 -7.21 -12.97 10.55
CA LEU A 77 -6.46 -11.71 10.59
C LEU A 77 -4.99 -12.00 10.82
N PHE A 78 -4.13 -11.54 9.92
CA PHE A 78 -2.70 -11.77 9.99
C PHE A 78 -2.02 -10.91 11.06
N CYS A 79 -1.18 -11.50 11.90
CA CYS A 79 -0.48 -10.79 12.98
C CYS A 79 1.01 -10.65 12.72
N SER A 80 1.69 -11.75 12.36
CA SER A 80 3.14 -11.75 12.17
C SER A 80 3.60 -12.98 11.40
N LEU A 81 4.71 -12.84 10.68
CA LEU A 81 5.48 -13.96 10.16
C LEU A 81 6.46 -14.46 11.23
N ASN A 82 6.66 -15.77 11.29
CA ASN A 82 7.64 -16.42 12.16
C ASN A 82 8.89 -16.80 11.36
N ASP A 83 10.00 -17.10 12.05
CA ASP A 83 11.29 -17.44 11.43
C ASP A 83 11.25 -18.73 10.58
N ASP A 84 10.32 -19.63 10.89
CA ASP A 84 10.11 -20.90 10.16
C ASP A 84 9.13 -20.76 8.98
N ALA A 85 8.85 -19.53 8.53
CA ALA A 85 7.89 -19.20 7.48
C ALA A 85 6.41 -19.56 7.79
N SER A 86 6.10 -19.96 9.02
CA SER A 86 4.72 -20.00 9.51
C SER A 86 4.23 -18.60 9.87
N ALA A 87 2.92 -18.42 9.98
CA ALA A 87 2.30 -17.15 10.33
C ALA A 87 1.45 -17.28 11.59
N ASN A 88 1.40 -16.23 12.39
CA ASN A 88 0.43 -16.09 13.46
C ASN A 88 -0.80 -15.35 12.92
N VAL A 89 -1.98 -15.90 13.14
CA VAL A 89 -3.27 -15.34 12.72
C VAL A 89 -4.28 -15.39 13.86
N TYR A 90 -5.29 -14.51 13.84
CA TYR A 90 -6.49 -14.67 14.66
C TYR A 90 -7.62 -15.29 13.84
N VAL A 91 -8.12 -16.44 14.29
CA VAL A 91 -9.30 -17.10 13.74
C VAL A 91 -10.40 -17.07 14.80
N SER A 92 -11.51 -16.39 14.51
CA SER A 92 -12.64 -16.23 15.46
C SER A 92 -12.19 -15.79 16.87
N GLY A 93 -11.23 -14.85 16.95
CA GLY A 93 -10.70 -14.31 18.20
C GLY A 93 -9.64 -15.16 18.90
N ARG A 94 -9.29 -16.34 18.36
CA ARG A 94 -8.21 -17.18 18.90
C ARG A 94 -6.93 -17.01 18.09
N LYS A 95 -5.81 -16.76 18.77
CA LYS A 95 -4.50 -16.70 18.14
C LYS A 95 -4.05 -18.12 17.77
N MET A 96 -3.71 -18.33 16.51
CA MET A 96 -3.27 -19.60 15.95
C MET A 96 -1.98 -19.41 15.16
N ARG A 97 -1.13 -20.44 15.16
CA ARG A 97 0.03 -20.53 14.29
C ARG A 97 -0.33 -21.45 13.12
N VAL A 98 -0.20 -20.95 11.90
CA VAL A 98 -0.64 -21.60 10.67
C VAL A 98 0.45 -21.61 9.61
N SER A 99 0.39 -22.52 8.65
CA SER A 99 1.34 -22.53 7.53
C SER A 99 0.89 -21.56 6.44
N VAL A 100 1.85 -20.96 5.74
CA VAL A 100 1.59 -20.15 4.54
C VAL A 100 1.78 -21.03 3.32
N HIS A 101 0.76 -21.14 2.46
CA HIS A 101 0.87 -21.89 1.22
C HIS A 101 1.77 -21.14 0.22
N ASN A 102 2.54 -21.88 -0.60
CA ASN A 102 3.52 -21.31 -1.53
C ASN A 102 2.92 -20.36 -2.59
N SER A 103 1.60 -20.37 -2.79
CA SER A 103 0.90 -19.42 -3.66
C SER A 103 0.91 -18.00 -3.12
N VAL A 104 1.12 -17.82 -1.81
CA VAL A 104 1.11 -16.53 -1.13
C VAL A 104 2.55 -16.11 -0.87
N ALA A 105 2.91 -14.90 -1.31
CA ALA A 105 4.19 -14.31 -0.95
C ALA A 105 4.16 -13.90 0.53
N SER A 106 4.73 -14.73 1.40
CA SER A 106 4.75 -14.50 2.85
C SER A 106 5.34 -13.14 3.24
N ALA A 107 6.32 -12.65 2.47
CA ALA A 107 6.96 -11.35 2.68
C ALA A 107 6.04 -10.14 2.37
N SER A 108 4.96 -10.32 1.60
CA SER A 108 4.01 -9.23 1.31
C SER A 108 2.85 -9.15 2.29
N LEU A 109 2.77 -10.05 3.27
CA LEU A 109 1.71 -10.06 4.27
C LEU A 109 1.91 -8.92 5.28
N ARG A 110 0.85 -8.16 5.50
CA ARG A 110 0.85 -6.96 6.33
C ARG A 110 0.07 -7.22 7.61
N LYS A 111 0.58 -6.72 8.75
CA LYS A 111 -0.10 -6.89 10.04
C LYS A 111 -1.48 -6.25 10.03
N GLY A 112 -2.50 -6.96 10.50
CA GLY A 112 -3.90 -6.54 10.50
C GLY A 112 -4.66 -6.84 9.21
N GLN A 113 -4.00 -7.36 8.19
CA GLN A 113 -4.62 -7.73 6.90
C GLN A 113 -5.47 -9.00 7.04
N GLU A 114 -6.59 -9.07 6.30
CA GLU A 114 -7.35 -10.32 6.21
C GLU A 114 -6.62 -11.34 5.33
N VAL A 115 -6.72 -12.61 5.73
CA VAL A 115 -6.21 -13.75 4.99
C VAL A 115 -7.27 -14.84 4.93
N ILE A 116 -7.26 -15.60 3.84
CA ILE A 116 -8.16 -16.74 3.66
C ILE A 116 -7.44 -18.02 4.04
N LEU A 117 -8.09 -18.82 4.88
CA LEU A 117 -7.65 -20.13 5.31
C LEU A 117 -8.45 -21.22 4.59
N ASN A 118 -7.75 -22.27 4.18
CA ASN A 118 -8.39 -23.50 3.71
C ASN A 118 -8.89 -24.38 4.87
N GLU A 119 -9.47 -25.54 4.56
CA GLU A 119 -9.97 -26.49 5.58
C GLU A 119 -8.88 -27.00 6.53
N ALA A 120 -7.62 -27.03 6.07
CA ALA A 120 -6.46 -27.39 6.88
C ALA A 120 -5.87 -26.20 7.68
N LEU A 121 -6.56 -25.05 7.68
CA LEU A 121 -6.15 -23.80 8.32
C LEU A 121 -4.84 -23.20 7.79
N ASN A 122 -4.46 -23.50 6.55
CA ASN A 122 -3.31 -22.88 5.90
C ASN A 122 -3.74 -21.60 5.17
N ILE A 123 -2.89 -20.57 5.20
CA ILE A 123 -3.12 -19.33 4.45
C ILE A 123 -2.95 -19.63 2.95
N ILE A 124 -4.02 -19.47 2.19
CA ILE A 124 -4.04 -19.71 0.73
C ILE A 124 -4.13 -18.42 -0.08
N GLU A 125 -4.62 -17.34 0.53
CA GLU A 125 -4.82 -16.05 -0.12
C GLU A 125 -4.68 -14.90 0.88
N ALA A 126 -4.12 -13.78 0.42
CA ALA A 126 -4.07 -12.53 1.18
C ALA A 126 -5.11 -11.56 0.62
N ARG A 127 -5.89 -10.91 1.49
CA ARG A 127 -6.97 -9.96 1.14
C ARG A 127 -6.58 -8.54 1.52
N ALA A 128 -7.38 -7.54 1.20
CA ALA A 128 -7.12 -6.18 1.69
C ALA A 128 -7.42 -6.09 3.21
N PHE A 129 -7.15 -4.93 3.79
CA PHE A 129 -7.71 -4.61 5.10
C PHE A 129 -9.23 -4.42 5.00
N ASP A 130 -9.98 -4.79 6.03
CA ASP A 130 -11.43 -4.55 6.07
C ASP A 130 -11.67 -3.03 6.24
N PRO A 131 -12.37 -2.36 5.30
CA PRO A 131 -12.71 -0.94 5.44
C PRO A 131 -13.86 -0.70 6.44
N GLN A 132 -14.45 -1.74 7.02
CA GLN A 132 -15.51 -1.62 8.02
C GLN A 132 -14.97 -1.73 9.44
N GLY A 133 -15.51 -0.92 10.35
CA GLY A 133 -15.04 -0.87 11.73
C GLY A 133 -15.76 0.20 12.54
N GLN A 134 -15.22 0.48 13.71
CA GLN A 134 -15.67 1.56 14.60
C GLN A 134 -14.79 2.78 14.41
N VAL A 135 -15.40 3.97 14.37
CA VAL A 135 -14.64 5.22 14.37
C VAL A 135 -14.27 5.56 15.82
N VAL A 136 -12.99 5.69 16.09
CA VAL A 136 -12.43 6.01 17.41
C VAL A 136 -11.56 7.26 17.36
N LYS A 137 -11.27 7.85 18.52
CA LYS A 137 -10.37 9.02 18.60
C LYS A 137 -8.98 8.60 19.05
N LEU A 138 -7.95 9.12 18.40
CA LEU A 138 -6.57 9.00 18.87
C LEU A 138 -6.40 9.84 20.13
N LYS A 139 -6.01 9.22 21.24
CA LYS A 139 -5.68 9.92 22.49
C LYS A 139 -4.18 10.17 22.62
N ASP A 140 -3.35 9.20 22.26
CA ASP A 140 -1.89 9.31 22.27
C ASP A 140 -1.22 8.29 21.35
N GLN A 141 0.01 8.58 20.90
CA GLN A 141 0.85 7.65 20.15
C GLN A 141 2.02 7.22 21.04
N LEU A 142 2.18 5.91 21.25
CA LEU A 142 3.11 5.39 22.25
C LEU A 142 4.52 5.20 21.69
N ASP A 143 4.69 4.24 20.78
CA ASP A 143 5.98 3.76 20.29
C ASP A 143 6.04 3.65 18.75
N GLY A 144 5.16 4.38 18.06
CA GLY A 144 5.05 4.38 16.60
C GLY A 144 4.31 3.18 16.02
N THR A 145 4.17 2.08 16.77
CA THR A 145 3.42 0.88 16.36
C THR A 145 2.13 0.68 17.15
N ARG A 146 2.03 1.31 18.33
CA ARG A 146 0.85 1.27 19.19
C ARG A 146 0.31 2.67 19.45
N ALA A 147 -1.00 2.74 19.59
CA ALA A 147 -1.74 3.95 19.91
C ALA A 147 -2.69 3.71 21.08
N LEU A 148 -2.91 4.75 21.86
CA LEU A 148 -4.00 4.81 22.83
C LEU A 148 -5.20 5.44 22.14
N ILE A 149 -6.29 4.69 22.02
CA ILE A 149 -7.55 5.17 21.46
C ILE A 149 -8.61 5.34 22.54
N GLN A 150 -9.56 6.22 22.27
CA GLN A 150 -10.77 6.40 23.05
C GLN A 150 -11.97 5.84 22.25
N LEU A 151 -12.67 4.89 22.86
CA LEU A 151 -13.88 4.24 22.36
C LEU A 151 -15.14 5.03 22.77
N HIS A 152 -16.31 4.58 22.31
CA HIS A 152 -17.59 5.10 22.81
C HIS A 152 -17.73 4.80 24.32
N HIS A 153 -18.10 5.81 25.11
CA HIS A 153 -18.17 5.82 26.59
C HIS A 153 -16.86 6.07 27.35
N ASP A 154 -15.91 6.79 26.74
CA ASP A 154 -14.63 7.16 27.37
C ASP A 154 -13.77 5.94 27.79
N GLU A 155 -14.09 4.73 27.30
CA GLU A 155 -13.22 3.57 27.47
C GLU A 155 -11.94 3.79 26.66
N GLU A 156 -10.80 3.50 27.28
CA GLU A 156 -9.50 3.63 26.66
C GLU A 156 -8.91 2.27 26.35
N ARG A 157 -8.30 2.16 25.18
CA ARG A 157 -7.69 0.91 24.74
C ARG A 157 -6.38 1.17 24.02
N ILE A 158 -5.40 0.32 24.31
CA ILE A 158 -4.17 0.26 23.53
C ILE A 158 -4.41 -0.65 22.34
N VAL A 159 -4.09 -0.16 21.16
CA VAL A 159 -4.30 -0.84 19.88
C VAL A 159 -3.03 -0.79 19.05
N GLU A 160 -2.90 -1.73 18.12
CA GLU A 160 -1.81 -1.72 17.15
C GLU A 160 -2.18 -0.89 15.91
N LEU A 161 -1.22 -0.15 15.38
CA LEU A 161 -1.36 0.55 14.12
C LEU A 161 -1.15 -0.43 12.98
N GLY A 162 -2.14 -0.52 12.09
CA GLY A 162 -2.00 -1.20 10.82
C GLY A 162 -0.94 -0.51 9.97
N GLU A 163 -0.30 -1.27 9.09
CA GLU A 163 0.79 -0.74 8.27
C GLU A 163 0.44 0.54 7.46
N PRO A 164 -0.78 0.72 6.91
CA PRO A 164 -1.12 1.96 6.22
C PRO A 164 -0.89 3.23 7.05
N LEU A 165 -1.06 3.13 8.38
CA LEU A 165 -0.90 4.26 9.30
C LEU A 165 0.53 4.51 9.75
N LEU A 166 1.47 3.60 9.51
CA LEU A 166 2.87 3.77 9.89
C LEU A 166 3.58 4.88 9.10
N HIS A 167 3.02 5.25 7.93
CA HIS A 167 3.53 6.30 7.06
C HIS A 167 2.70 7.59 7.10
N GLU A 168 1.59 7.59 7.84
CA GLU A 168 0.69 8.72 7.99
C GLU A 168 1.08 9.60 9.18
N SER A 169 0.89 10.92 9.06
CA SER A 169 1.07 11.84 10.19
C SER A 169 -0.19 11.85 11.05
N LEU A 170 -0.14 11.12 12.16
CA LEU A 170 -1.21 11.06 13.15
C LEU A 170 -1.06 12.16 14.20
N SER A 171 -2.16 12.83 14.53
CA SER A 171 -2.25 13.85 15.58
C SER A 171 -3.31 13.47 16.60
N VAL A 172 -3.06 13.82 17.87
CA VAL A 172 -4.03 13.60 18.96
C VAL A 172 -5.37 14.24 18.58
N GLY A 173 -6.43 13.45 18.71
CA GLY A 173 -7.78 13.81 18.32
C GLY A 173 -8.18 13.38 16.91
N ASP A 174 -7.27 12.85 16.08
CA ASP A 174 -7.63 12.27 14.78
C ASP A 174 -8.69 11.18 14.93
N HIS A 175 -9.60 11.09 13.96
CA HIS A 175 -10.54 9.97 13.88
C HIS A 175 -9.88 8.84 13.11
N LEU A 176 -9.97 7.64 13.67
CA LEU A 176 -9.35 6.46 13.11
C LEU A 176 -10.37 5.33 12.98
N LEU A 177 -10.22 4.50 11.96
CA LEU A 177 -10.99 3.28 11.79
C LEU A 177 -10.34 2.16 12.61
N TYR A 178 -10.99 1.78 13.70
CA TYR A 178 -10.60 0.67 14.55
C TYR A 178 -11.43 -0.57 14.23
N ASP A 179 -10.78 -1.69 13.95
CA ASP A 179 -11.45 -2.98 13.85
C ASP A 179 -11.30 -3.75 15.19
N PRO A 180 -12.39 -3.94 15.95
CA PRO A 180 -12.36 -4.68 17.21
C PRO A 180 -11.99 -6.15 17.07
N ARG A 181 -12.15 -6.75 15.88
CA ARG A 181 -11.85 -8.17 15.65
C ARG A 181 -10.35 -8.41 15.56
N SER A 182 -9.65 -7.50 14.90
CA SER A 182 -8.20 -7.55 14.74
C SER A 182 -7.44 -6.83 15.85
N GLY A 183 -8.07 -5.87 16.53
CA GLY A 183 -7.39 -5.00 17.48
C GLY A 183 -6.50 -3.96 16.79
N TYR A 184 -6.61 -3.82 15.46
CA TYR A 184 -5.85 -2.87 14.66
C TYR A 184 -6.66 -1.62 14.36
N VAL A 185 -5.92 -0.53 14.22
CA VAL A 185 -6.40 0.68 13.56
C VAL A 185 -5.87 0.70 12.13
N ILE A 186 -6.76 0.85 11.17
CA ILE A 186 -6.47 0.58 9.76
C ILE A 186 -6.30 1.86 8.95
N GLU A 187 -7.13 2.86 9.22
CA GLU A 187 -7.27 4.04 8.37
C GLU A 187 -7.51 5.30 9.20
N LYS A 188 -7.01 6.44 8.70
CA LYS A 188 -7.32 7.77 9.24
C LYS A 188 -8.55 8.30 8.52
N ILE A 189 -9.62 8.53 9.27
CA ILE A 189 -10.88 9.04 8.73
C ILE A 189 -10.80 10.57 8.66
N PRO A 190 -10.99 11.18 7.47
CA PRO A 190 -11.01 12.63 7.33
C PRO A 190 -12.18 13.21 8.14
N LYS A 191 -11.90 14.28 8.91
CA LYS A 191 -12.90 15.01 9.67
C LYS A 191 -13.58 16.06 8.80
N ALA A 192 -14.79 15.77 8.32
CA ALA A 192 -15.61 16.75 7.61
C ALA A 192 -15.92 17.99 8.48
N GLU A 193 -16.12 17.83 9.79
CA GLU A 193 -16.60 18.90 10.68
C GLU A 193 -15.52 19.93 11.10
N ILE A 194 -14.24 19.56 11.12
CA ILE A 194 -13.18 20.52 11.50
C ILE A 194 -12.90 21.48 10.35
N GLU A 195 -13.02 21.05 9.10
CA GLU A 195 -12.91 21.93 7.93
C GLU A 195 -14.03 22.99 7.91
N GLU A 196 -15.20 22.70 8.46
CA GLU A 196 -16.35 23.62 8.43
C GLU A 196 -16.25 24.76 9.46
N LEU A 197 -15.60 24.53 10.62
CA LEU A 197 -15.34 25.57 11.64
C LEU A 197 -14.03 26.32 11.41
N VAL A 198 -13.12 25.73 10.64
CA VAL A 198 -11.82 26.30 10.27
C VAL A 198 -11.93 26.78 8.83
N ILE A 199 -12.67 27.87 8.61
CA ILE A 199 -12.72 28.51 7.30
C ILE A 199 -11.31 29.02 6.98
N GLU A 200 -10.57 28.30 6.15
CA GLU A 200 -9.24 28.69 5.63
C GLU A 200 -9.31 29.79 4.56
N GLU A 201 -10.22 30.75 4.69
CA GLU A 201 -10.28 31.88 3.77
C GLU A 201 -9.67 33.11 4.43
N VAL A 202 -8.54 33.55 3.87
CA VAL A 202 -8.02 34.89 4.15
C VAL A 202 -9.13 35.88 3.75
N PRO A 203 -9.70 36.61 4.71
CA PRO A 203 -10.83 37.49 4.44
C PRO A 203 -10.42 38.64 3.51
N ASP A 204 -11.30 39.06 2.59
CA ASP A 204 -11.00 40.15 1.64
C ASP A 204 -11.20 41.56 2.23
N VAL A 205 -11.28 41.67 3.56
CA VAL A 205 -11.40 42.97 4.24
C VAL A 205 -10.04 43.64 4.25
N ARG A 206 -9.96 44.93 3.90
CA ARG A 206 -8.75 45.74 3.94
C ARG A 206 -8.84 46.81 5.02
N TYR A 207 -7.71 47.45 5.33
CA TYR A 207 -7.70 48.55 6.29
C TYR A 207 -8.54 49.74 5.85
N GLU A 208 -8.64 49.97 4.54
CA GLU A 208 -9.49 51.03 3.97
C GLU A 208 -10.99 50.80 4.25
N ASP A 209 -11.39 49.55 4.52
CA ASP A 209 -12.78 49.19 4.80
C ASP A 209 -13.12 49.39 6.30
N VAL A 210 -12.13 49.75 7.15
CA VAL A 210 -12.32 50.03 8.58
C VAL A 210 -12.43 51.55 8.82
N GLY A 211 -13.66 52.03 9.00
CA GLY A 211 -13.93 53.45 9.23
C GLY A 211 -13.65 53.92 10.67
N GLY A 212 -12.98 55.07 10.82
CA GLY A 212 -12.92 55.84 12.07
C GLY A 212 -12.05 55.27 13.20
N LEU A 213 -11.27 54.20 12.94
CA LEU A 213 -10.46 53.48 13.92
C LEU A 213 -8.96 53.49 13.57
N THR A 214 -8.47 54.58 12.95
CA THR A 214 -7.11 54.65 12.41
C THR A 214 -6.04 54.39 13.46
N LYS A 215 -6.21 54.92 14.68
CA LYS A 215 -5.25 54.75 15.78
C LYS A 215 -5.20 53.31 16.27
N GLU A 216 -6.37 52.69 16.42
CA GLU A 216 -6.51 51.31 16.87
C GLU A 216 -5.97 50.34 15.83
N VAL A 217 -6.26 50.59 14.54
CA VAL A 217 -5.71 49.82 13.43
C VAL A 217 -4.19 49.91 13.40
N GLU A 218 -3.61 51.10 13.58
CA GLU A 218 -2.16 51.30 13.63
C GLU A 218 -1.52 50.49 14.78
N GLN A 219 -2.08 50.57 15.98
CA GLN A 219 -1.57 49.80 17.14
C GLN A 219 -1.60 48.28 16.91
N VAL A 220 -2.69 47.77 16.34
CA VAL A 220 -2.81 46.33 16.05
C VAL A 220 -1.85 45.93 14.93
N THR A 221 -1.70 46.79 13.91
CA THR A 221 -0.77 46.57 12.79
C THR A 221 0.67 46.53 13.28
N ASP A 222 1.08 47.47 14.13
CA ASP A 222 2.42 47.48 14.70
C ASP A 222 2.68 46.24 15.57
N ALA A 223 1.71 45.88 16.41
CA ALA A 223 1.84 44.74 17.30
C ALA A 223 1.94 43.41 16.54
N VAL A 224 1.16 43.22 15.46
CA VAL A 224 1.16 41.95 14.73
C VAL A 224 2.17 41.94 13.58
N GLU A 225 2.22 42.97 12.74
CA GLU A 225 3.00 42.93 11.50
C GLU A 225 4.50 43.16 11.70
N LEU A 226 4.91 44.10 12.55
CA LEU A 226 6.34 44.41 12.73
C LEU A 226 7.19 43.18 13.11
N PRO A 227 6.73 42.29 14.02
CA PRO A 227 7.43 41.03 14.30
C PRO A 227 7.69 40.15 13.08
N PHE A 228 6.76 40.09 12.11
CA PHE A 228 6.89 39.26 10.92
C PHE A 228 7.72 39.93 9.82
N LEU A 229 7.62 41.26 9.69
CA LEU A 229 8.34 42.02 8.67
C LEU A 229 9.82 42.24 9.05
N TYR A 230 10.11 42.42 10.34
CA TYR A 230 11.45 42.76 10.84
C TYR A 230 11.91 41.84 11.98
N PRO A 231 11.94 40.51 11.79
CA PRO A 231 12.29 39.56 12.85
C PRO A 231 13.71 39.76 13.38
N ASP A 232 14.65 40.22 12.55
CA ASP A 232 16.04 40.42 12.96
C ASP A 232 16.21 41.65 13.86
N LEU A 233 15.42 42.71 13.64
CA LEU A 233 15.39 43.88 14.52
C LEU A 233 14.90 43.50 15.93
N PHE A 234 13.88 42.65 16.01
CA PHE A 234 13.39 42.11 17.29
C PHE A 234 14.47 41.29 18.01
N LYS A 235 15.23 40.47 17.28
CA LYS A 235 16.36 39.71 17.86
C LYS A 235 17.50 40.61 18.32
N GLU A 236 17.89 41.59 17.51
CA GLU A 236 18.96 42.54 17.81
C GLU A 236 18.69 43.31 19.10
N HIS A 237 17.46 43.83 19.25
CA HIS A 237 17.04 44.56 20.43
C HIS A 237 16.51 43.67 21.57
N ARG A 238 16.58 42.34 21.43
CA ARG A 238 16.08 41.36 22.42
C ARG A 238 14.62 41.60 22.83
N LEU A 239 13.80 42.03 21.89
CA LEU A 239 12.37 42.27 22.08
C LEU A 239 11.61 40.96 21.89
N THR A 240 10.68 40.67 22.81
CA THR A 240 9.77 39.52 22.65
C THR A 240 8.55 39.97 21.87
N PRO A 241 8.22 39.33 20.73
CA PRO A 241 7.03 39.70 19.97
C PRO A 241 5.76 39.36 20.76
N PRO A 242 4.70 40.19 20.68
CA PRO A 242 3.44 39.93 21.35
C PRO A 242 2.78 38.67 20.76
N LYS A 243 2.26 37.81 21.64
CA LYS A 243 1.64 36.52 21.24
C LYS A 243 0.12 36.60 21.03
N GLY A 244 -0.52 37.67 21.45
CA GLY A 244 -1.97 37.82 21.38
C GLY A 244 -2.41 39.26 21.61
N ILE A 245 -3.57 39.60 21.07
CA ILE A 245 -4.19 40.92 21.15
C ILE A 245 -5.61 40.76 21.64
N LEU A 246 -6.03 41.64 22.56
CA LEU A 246 -7.39 41.70 23.05
C LEU A 246 -8.09 42.94 22.48
N LEU A 247 -9.06 42.72 21.59
CA LEU A 247 -9.95 43.77 21.10
C LEU A 247 -11.21 43.81 21.96
N TYR A 248 -11.40 44.88 22.73
CA TYR A 248 -12.57 45.06 23.60
C TYR A 248 -13.31 46.36 23.28
N GLY A 249 -14.57 46.45 23.69
CA GLY A 249 -15.42 47.63 23.49
C GLY A 249 -16.88 47.25 23.21
N PRO A 250 -17.77 48.23 23.00
CA PRO A 250 -19.19 47.98 22.72
C PRO A 250 -19.42 47.08 21.50
N PRO A 251 -20.50 46.26 21.45
CA PRO A 251 -20.79 45.44 20.28
C PRO A 251 -21.02 46.34 19.04
N GLY A 252 -20.61 45.86 17.86
CA GLY A 252 -20.77 46.61 16.60
C GLY A 252 -19.64 47.60 16.24
N CYS A 253 -18.65 47.82 17.10
CA CYS A 253 -17.54 48.76 16.81
C CYS A 253 -16.40 48.17 15.94
N GLY A 254 -16.68 47.25 15.02
CA GLY A 254 -15.69 46.81 14.02
C GLY A 254 -14.55 45.89 14.50
N LYS A 255 -14.56 45.37 15.74
CA LYS A 255 -13.52 44.45 16.26
C LYS A 255 -13.18 43.29 15.32
N THR A 256 -14.20 42.58 14.83
CA THR A 256 -14.02 41.46 13.89
C THR A 256 -13.48 41.94 12.54
N MET A 257 -13.84 43.16 12.10
CA MET A 257 -13.31 43.73 10.85
C MET A 257 -11.84 44.06 10.96
N ILE A 258 -11.38 44.63 12.08
CA ILE A 258 -9.95 44.88 12.33
C ILE A 258 -9.16 43.56 12.26
N ALA A 259 -9.62 42.52 12.95
CA ALA A 259 -8.95 41.22 12.93
C ALA A 259 -8.84 40.64 11.51
N LYS A 260 -9.91 40.74 10.71
CA LYS A 260 -9.92 40.33 9.31
C LYS A 260 -8.95 41.15 8.45
N ALA A 261 -8.96 42.48 8.59
CA ALA A 261 -8.09 43.38 7.84
C ALA A 261 -6.60 43.11 8.09
N VAL A 262 -6.24 42.89 9.36
CA VAL A 262 -4.87 42.56 9.77
C VAL A 262 -4.43 41.23 9.19
N ALA A 263 -5.28 40.20 9.23
CA ALA A 263 -4.99 38.90 8.64
C ALA A 263 -4.76 39.00 7.12
N ASN A 264 -5.58 39.77 6.40
CA ASN A 264 -5.42 40.00 4.96
C ASN A 264 -4.10 40.71 4.65
N SER A 265 -3.76 41.76 5.39
CA SER A 265 -2.53 42.54 5.20
C SER A 265 -1.27 41.69 5.40
N ILE A 266 -1.20 40.92 6.50
CA ILE A 266 -0.07 40.01 6.78
C ILE A 266 0.08 39.01 5.65
N SER A 267 -1.03 38.40 5.21
CA SER A 267 -1.04 37.42 4.13
C SER A 267 -0.46 38.01 2.84
N LYS A 268 -0.89 39.22 2.46
CA LYS A 268 -0.37 39.93 1.27
C LYS A 268 1.12 40.28 1.40
N LYS A 269 1.55 40.83 2.55
CA LYS A 269 2.95 41.23 2.77
C LYS A 269 3.90 40.03 2.82
N MET A 270 3.49 38.93 3.44
CA MET A 270 4.28 37.69 3.51
C MET A 270 4.45 37.03 2.14
N ARG A 271 3.40 37.01 1.30
CA ARG A 271 3.51 36.55 -0.09
C ARG A 271 4.51 37.41 -0.88
N HIS A 272 4.48 38.73 -0.68
CA HIS A 272 5.40 39.65 -1.35
C HIS A 272 6.86 39.48 -0.92
N LEU A 273 7.11 39.26 0.38
CA LEU A 273 8.46 39.09 0.94
C LEU A 273 9.07 37.71 0.60
N SER A 274 8.28 36.64 0.65
CA SER A 274 8.79 35.28 0.47
C SER A 274 8.94 34.88 -0.99
N GLY A 275 8.25 35.57 -1.92
CA GLY A 275 8.23 35.20 -3.35
C GLY A 275 7.61 33.81 -3.62
N LYS A 276 6.99 33.21 -2.62
CA LYS A 276 6.29 31.93 -2.64
C LYS A 276 4.87 32.15 -2.12
N ASP A 277 3.94 31.32 -2.56
CA ASP A 277 2.61 31.23 -1.94
C ASP A 277 2.74 30.68 -0.52
N VAL A 278 3.01 31.58 0.43
CA VAL A 278 2.94 31.28 1.86
C VAL A 278 1.45 31.13 2.19
N ARG A 279 1.04 29.91 2.58
CA ARG A 279 -0.30 29.65 3.09
C ARG A 279 -0.44 30.32 4.44
N SER A 280 -1.30 31.32 4.50
CA SER A 280 -1.66 32.08 5.69
C SER A 280 -3.03 31.61 6.16
N TYR A 281 -3.12 31.20 7.43
CA TYR A 281 -4.35 30.67 8.01
C TYR A 281 -5.02 31.74 8.87
N PHE A 282 -6.33 31.95 8.68
CA PHE A 282 -7.15 32.80 9.54
C PHE A 282 -8.25 31.98 10.19
N LEU A 283 -8.08 31.69 11.48
CA LEU A 283 -9.04 30.89 12.25
C LEU A 283 -10.07 31.81 12.90
N HIS A 284 -11.31 31.78 12.41
CA HIS A 284 -12.41 32.55 12.99
C HIS A 284 -13.39 31.64 13.73
N VAL A 285 -13.34 31.68 15.06
CA VAL A 285 -14.24 30.90 15.93
C VAL A 285 -15.05 31.87 16.79
N LYS A 286 -16.38 31.80 16.72
CA LYS A 286 -17.26 32.61 17.58
C LYS A 286 -17.45 31.92 18.93
N GLY A 287 -17.62 32.72 20.00
CA GLY A 287 -17.89 32.19 21.35
C GLY A 287 -19.02 31.14 21.40
N PRO A 288 -20.19 31.36 20.78
CA PRO A 288 -21.26 30.36 20.72
C PRO A 288 -20.88 29.07 19.98
N GLU A 289 -20.01 29.12 18.97
CA GLU A 289 -19.57 27.94 18.21
C GLU A 289 -18.72 27.00 19.07
N LEU A 290 -18.03 27.52 20.09
CA LEU A 290 -17.32 26.71 21.08
C LEU A 290 -18.27 25.89 21.97
N LEU A 291 -19.50 26.38 22.18
CA LEU A 291 -20.48 25.73 23.06
C LEU A 291 -21.17 24.57 22.35
N ASN A 292 -21.46 24.67 21.05
CA ASN A 292 -22.04 23.58 20.25
C ASN A 292 -21.17 22.31 20.21
N LYS A 293 -19.89 22.41 20.56
CA LYS A 293 -18.98 21.24 20.62
C LYS A 293 -19.23 20.34 21.84
N TYR A 294 -19.96 20.82 22.85
CA TYR A 294 -20.19 20.12 24.11
C TYR A 294 -21.67 19.85 24.41
N VAL A 295 -22.58 20.18 23.49
CA VAL A 295 -24.03 19.98 23.60
C VAL A 295 -24.49 19.00 22.53
#